data_AF-A0A3M0GJQ9-F1
#
_entry.id   AF-A0A3M0GJQ9-F1
#
_cell.length_a   1.000
_cell.length_b   1.000
_cell.length_c   1.000
_cell.angle_alpha   90.00
_cell.angle_beta   90.00
_cell.angle_gamma   90.00
#
_symmetry.space_group_name_H-M   'P 1'
#
loop_
_entity.id
_entity.type
_entity.pdbx_description
1 polymer ?
#
loop_
_entity_poly.entity_id
_entity_poly.type
_entity_poly.pdbx_seq_one_letter_code
_entity_poly.pdbx_strand_id
1 'polypeptide(L)'
;MKYLLYLFLLFTISCNYSQKGQPDEQTVTSEESEIDASVIEMWNDYITANPEAATRELPESWFFHNNKADANRLGNLVAEGKKQAGSSLYIWYEEAGAPLPESGVKHIITDFDGKALAIIEIKKVDTIPFHLITPTYASLDMGTDVELLEKWREAHKAFFTKALAESGDTFTKDMLVVCEYFETVWPVSKNTITPNALSLALHPNSYALSALPDTVEATMYNTTTDTIITGLHYSIEHLKNGSWEDVVPDLIFNDIGYELFPNGAQTFPINLLHNKITYKKGSYRISKRYLKDDYHRTRKQYPVSANFTIF
;
A
#
# COMPACT_ATOMS: atom_id res chain seq x y z
N MET A 1 -15.03 -19.68 -25.88
CA MET A 1 -14.51 -19.63 -24.49
C MET A 1 -15.12 -18.39 -23.86
N LYS A 2 -16.18 -18.59 -23.07
CA LYS A 2 -16.94 -17.52 -22.39
C LYS A 2 -16.22 -17.21 -21.08
N TYR A 3 -15.61 -16.04 -20.94
CA TYR A 3 -15.24 -15.49 -19.63
C TYR A 3 -16.24 -14.37 -19.37
N LEU A 4 -17.29 -14.68 -18.62
CA LEU A 4 -18.24 -13.68 -18.15
C LEU A 4 -17.52 -12.88 -17.06
N LEU A 5 -17.37 -11.57 -17.26
CA LEU A 5 -16.89 -10.64 -16.24
C LEU A 5 -17.97 -10.56 -15.15
N TYR A 6 -17.93 -11.49 -14.20
CA TYR A 6 -18.87 -11.50 -13.08
C TYR A 6 -18.44 -10.46 -12.05
N LEU A 7 -19.16 -9.35 -12.00
CA LEU A 7 -19.25 -8.47 -10.84
C LEU A 7 -20.22 -9.14 -9.85
N PHE A 8 -19.73 -10.02 -8.98
CA PHE A 8 -20.57 -10.70 -7.98
C PHE A 8 -20.70 -9.84 -6.70
N LEU A 9 -21.78 -9.07 -6.62
CA LEU A 9 -22.31 -8.52 -5.37
C LEU A 9 -23.41 -9.47 -4.85
N LEU A 10 -23.10 -10.30 -3.85
CA LEU A 10 -24.11 -11.06 -3.12
C LEU A 10 -24.74 -10.19 -2.04
N PHE A 11 -25.83 -9.49 -2.38
CA PHE A 11 -26.79 -9.02 -1.39
C PHE A 11 -27.63 -10.20 -0.91
N THR A 12 -27.55 -10.54 0.37
CA THR A 12 -28.51 -11.47 1.00
C THR A 12 -29.77 -10.71 1.39
N ILE A 13 -30.88 -10.96 0.69
CA ILE A 13 -32.22 -10.68 1.19
C ILE A 13 -32.95 -12.02 1.32
N SER A 14 -33.31 -12.33 2.56
CA SER A 14 -34.11 -13.49 2.96
C SER A 14 -35.60 -13.27 2.61
N CYS A 15 -36.24 -14.20 1.90
CA CYS A 15 -37.57 -14.77 2.26
C CYS A 15 -38.19 -15.68 1.16
N ASN A 16 -38.44 -16.94 1.56
CA ASN A 16 -39.50 -17.90 1.21
C ASN A 16 -40.18 -17.89 -0.17
N TYR A 17 -40.16 -19.04 -0.87
CA TYR A 17 -41.39 -19.78 -1.25
C TYR A 17 -41.10 -21.23 -1.71
N SER A 18 -42.08 -22.12 -1.46
CA SER A 18 -42.01 -23.59 -1.57
C SER A 18 -42.01 -24.19 -3.00
N GLN A 19 -41.53 -25.45 -3.03
CA GLN A 19 -41.29 -26.39 -4.13
C GLN A 19 -42.42 -26.65 -5.15
N LYS A 20 -42.06 -26.93 -6.42
CA LYS A 20 -42.23 -28.25 -7.09
C LYS A 20 -41.76 -28.26 -8.57
N GLY A 21 -40.96 -29.27 -8.94
CA GLY A 21 -40.90 -29.84 -10.31
C GLY A 21 -39.53 -29.85 -11.02
N GLN A 22 -38.82 -30.98 -10.97
CA GLN A 22 -37.69 -31.40 -11.86
C GLN A 22 -38.25 -32.25 -13.04
N PRO A 23 -37.48 -32.69 -14.08
CA PRO A 23 -36.03 -32.62 -14.24
C PRO A 23 -35.51 -32.23 -15.65
N ASP A 24 -34.42 -31.48 -15.70
CA ASP A 24 -33.15 -31.86 -16.38
C ASP A 24 -32.29 -30.60 -16.44
N GLU A 25 -31.38 -30.46 -15.48
CA GLU A 25 -30.33 -29.47 -15.59
C GLU A 25 -29.06 -30.07 -15.00
N GLN A 26 -28.07 -30.21 -15.88
CA GLN A 26 -26.69 -30.47 -15.49
C GLN A 26 -26.33 -29.36 -14.51
N THR A 27 -26.21 -29.70 -13.24
CA THR A 27 -25.57 -28.90 -12.21
C THR A 27 -24.18 -28.52 -12.69
N VAL A 28 -24.07 -27.36 -13.33
CA VAL A 28 -22.84 -26.59 -13.39
C VAL A 28 -22.73 -25.99 -12.00
N THR A 29 -22.01 -26.71 -11.14
CA THR A 29 -21.52 -26.18 -9.87
C THR A 29 -20.76 -24.89 -10.18
N SER A 30 -21.32 -23.76 -9.78
CA SER A 30 -20.60 -22.51 -9.68
C SER A 30 -19.47 -22.73 -8.67
N GLU A 31 -18.24 -22.78 -9.13
CA GLU A 31 -17.06 -22.67 -8.28
C GLU A 31 -17.10 -21.27 -7.66
N GLU A 32 -17.67 -21.15 -6.45
CA GLU A 32 -17.33 -20.04 -5.55
C GLU A 32 -15.81 -20.13 -5.37
N SER A 33 -15.05 -19.18 -5.92
CA SER A 33 -13.61 -19.17 -5.72
C SER A 33 -13.37 -18.98 -4.22
N GLU A 34 -12.88 -20.03 -3.56
CA GLU A 34 -12.51 -20.00 -2.16
C GLU A 34 -11.52 -18.84 -1.94
N ILE A 35 -11.86 -17.91 -1.06
CA ILE A 35 -10.99 -16.78 -0.71
C ILE A 35 -9.69 -17.37 -0.15
N ASP A 36 -8.55 -17.03 -0.76
CA ASP A 36 -7.24 -17.54 -0.32
C ASP A 36 -6.96 -17.10 1.13
N ALA A 37 -6.38 -18.00 1.92
CA ALA A 37 -6.11 -17.77 3.34
C ALA A 37 -5.29 -16.49 3.60
N SER A 38 -4.42 -16.11 2.66
CA SER A 38 -3.60 -14.88 2.78
C SER A 38 -4.42 -13.59 2.84
N VAL A 39 -5.64 -13.57 2.28
CA VAL A 39 -6.56 -12.42 2.36
C VAL A 39 -7.03 -12.23 3.80
N ILE A 40 -7.43 -13.32 4.45
CA ILE A 40 -7.88 -13.32 5.84
C ILE A 40 -6.71 -13.00 6.78
N GLU A 41 -5.54 -13.59 6.53
CA GLU A 41 -4.31 -13.31 7.29
C GLU A 41 -3.93 -11.82 7.20
N MET A 42 -3.92 -11.25 6.00
CA MET A 42 -3.59 -9.84 5.80
C MET A 42 -4.55 -8.89 6.50
N TRP A 43 -5.85 -9.20 6.48
CA TRP A 43 -6.86 -8.40 7.17
C TRP A 43 -6.71 -8.48 8.70
N ASN A 44 -6.45 -9.66 9.23
CA ASN A 44 -6.20 -9.85 10.66
C ASN A 44 -4.93 -9.10 11.13
N ASP A 45 -3.88 -9.12 10.32
CA ASP A 45 -2.66 -8.35 10.58
C ASP A 45 -2.94 -6.84 10.62
N TYR A 46 -3.73 -6.34 9.67
CA TYR A 46 -4.14 -4.94 9.65
C TYR A 46 -4.99 -4.55 10.87
N ILE A 47 -5.99 -5.37 11.24
CA ILE A 47 -6.82 -5.15 12.45
C ILE A 47 -5.96 -5.15 13.72
N THR A 48 -4.97 -6.05 13.80
CA THR A 48 -4.07 -6.12 14.95
C THR A 48 -3.27 -4.82 15.10
N ALA A 49 -2.84 -4.21 13.99
CA ALA A 49 -2.17 -2.93 13.97
C ALA A 49 -3.10 -1.72 14.13
N ASN A 50 -4.39 -1.87 13.78
CA ASN A 50 -5.40 -0.81 13.77
C ASN A 50 -6.69 -1.31 14.46
N PRO A 51 -6.71 -1.42 15.81
CA PRO A 51 -7.82 -2.04 16.55
C PRO A 51 -9.19 -1.41 16.31
N GLU A 52 -9.25 -0.15 15.90
CA GLU A 52 -10.47 0.54 15.49
C GLU A 52 -11.12 -0.04 14.23
N ALA A 53 -10.38 -0.81 13.43
CA ALA A 53 -10.90 -1.53 12.27
C ALA A 53 -11.54 -2.89 12.64
N ALA A 54 -11.40 -3.37 13.89
CA ALA A 54 -11.84 -4.71 14.30
C ALA A 54 -13.36 -4.96 14.18
N THR A 55 -14.18 -3.91 14.14
CA THR A 55 -15.64 -4.02 13.97
C THR A 55 -16.09 -4.01 12.51
N ARG A 56 -15.15 -3.94 11.55
CA ARG A 56 -15.46 -3.88 10.12
C ARG A 56 -15.43 -5.27 9.48
N GLU A 57 -16.29 -5.45 8.49
CA GLU A 57 -16.32 -6.65 7.65
C GLU A 57 -15.03 -6.79 6.83
N LEU A 58 -14.72 -8.02 6.42
CA LEU A 58 -13.60 -8.32 5.53
C LEU A 58 -13.78 -7.52 4.23
N PRO A 59 -12.82 -6.67 3.83
CA PRO A 59 -12.92 -5.94 2.58
C PRO A 59 -12.88 -6.89 1.37
N GLU A 60 -13.52 -6.49 0.28
CA GLU A 60 -13.49 -7.23 -0.97
C GLU A 60 -12.06 -7.40 -1.49
N SER A 61 -11.75 -8.59 -2.01
CA SER A 61 -10.44 -8.92 -2.57
C SER A 61 -10.47 -9.14 -4.08
N TRP A 62 -9.59 -8.48 -4.83
CA TRP A 62 -9.52 -8.58 -6.30
C TRP A 62 -8.14 -8.20 -6.85
N PHE A 63 -7.87 -8.56 -8.11
CA PHE A 63 -6.63 -8.21 -8.81
C PHE A 63 -6.86 -7.27 -9.99
N PHE A 64 -5.85 -6.48 -10.33
CA PHE A 64 -5.91 -5.59 -11.49
C PHE A 64 -5.79 -6.37 -12.81
N HIS A 65 -6.48 -5.88 -13.84
CA HIS A 65 -6.41 -6.44 -15.20
C HIS A 65 -6.92 -7.88 -15.31
N ASN A 66 -6.94 -8.43 -16.52
CA ASN A 66 -7.46 -9.77 -16.83
C ASN A 66 -6.39 -10.77 -17.30
N ASN A 67 -5.11 -10.52 -17.01
CA ASN A 67 -4.03 -11.45 -17.32
C ASN A 67 -2.99 -11.50 -16.19
N LYS A 68 -2.35 -12.66 -16.04
CA LYS A 68 -1.41 -12.94 -14.94
C LYS A 68 -0.23 -11.98 -14.87
N ALA A 69 0.33 -11.60 -16.02
CA ALA A 69 1.49 -10.73 -16.05
C ALA A 69 1.16 -9.33 -15.52
N ASP A 70 0.06 -8.74 -15.99
CA ASP A 70 -0.37 -7.41 -15.56
C ASP A 70 -0.93 -7.40 -14.15
N ALA A 71 -1.73 -8.40 -13.75
CA ALA A 71 -2.25 -8.52 -12.39
C ALA A 71 -1.13 -8.54 -11.36
N ASN A 72 -0.14 -9.43 -11.55
CA ASN A 72 0.98 -9.55 -10.63
C ASN A 72 1.86 -8.28 -10.65
N ARG A 73 2.12 -7.71 -11.83
CA ARG A 73 2.93 -6.49 -11.94
C ARG A 73 2.26 -5.29 -11.26
N LEU A 74 0.98 -5.05 -11.53
CA LEU A 74 0.22 -3.92 -11.00
C LEU A 74 -0.02 -4.08 -9.50
N GLY A 75 -0.35 -5.29 -9.04
CA GLY A 75 -0.50 -5.57 -7.61
C GLY A 75 0.77 -5.30 -6.81
N ASN A 76 1.94 -5.67 -7.34
CA ASN A 76 3.23 -5.32 -6.73
C ASN A 76 3.49 -3.80 -6.71
N LEU A 77 3.14 -3.08 -7.78
CA LEU A 77 3.27 -1.61 -7.80
C LEU A 77 2.35 -0.94 -6.76
N VAL A 78 1.18 -1.50 -6.48
CA VAL A 78 0.31 -1.05 -5.38
C VAL A 78 0.96 -1.34 -4.03
N ALA A 79 1.45 -2.57 -3.81
CA ALA A 79 2.13 -2.94 -2.56
C ALA A 79 3.37 -2.08 -2.28
N GLU A 80 4.07 -1.61 -3.33
CA GLU A 80 5.21 -0.70 -3.24
C GLU A 80 4.83 0.78 -3.05
N GLY A 81 3.54 1.12 -3.12
CA GLY A 81 3.03 2.50 -3.04
C GLY A 81 3.24 3.33 -4.30
N LYS A 82 3.63 2.71 -5.43
CA LYS A 82 3.90 3.41 -6.70
C LYS A 82 2.62 3.63 -7.50
N LYS A 83 1.75 2.63 -7.56
CA LYS A 83 0.42 2.73 -8.17
C LYS A 83 -0.59 3.15 -7.10
N GLN A 84 -1.19 4.32 -7.24
CA GLN A 84 -2.11 4.95 -6.26
C GLN A 84 -3.40 5.46 -6.92
N ALA A 85 -3.70 4.97 -8.13
CA ALA A 85 -4.98 5.21 -8.80
C ALA A 85 -5.43 3.99 -9.60
N GLY A 86 -6.72 3.92 -9.90
CA GLY A 86 -7.36 2.87 -10.69
C GLY A 86 -8.49 3.42 -11.56
N SER A 87 -8.62 2.87 -12.76
CA SER A 87 -9.56 3.37 -13.77
C SER A 87 -10.54 2.29 -14.21
N SER A 88 -11.84 2.60 -14.12
CA SER A 88 -12.94 1.76 -14.61
C SER A 88 -13.87 2.57 -15.53
N LEU A 89 -14.68 1.89 -16.34
CA LEU A 89 -15.65 2.58 -17.19
C LEU A 89 -16.93 2.88 -16.41
N TYR A 90 -17.43 4.11 -16.52
CA TYR A 90 -18.70 4.52 -15.88
C TYR A 90 -19.88 3.64 -16.34
N ILE A 91 -19.92 3.27 -17.62
CA ILE A 91 -21.00 2.45 -18.19
C ILE A 91 -21.14 1.09 -17.49
N TRP A 92 -20.06 0.52 -16.95
CA TRP A 92 -20.14 -0.74 -16.21
C TRP A 92 -20.98 -0.63 -14.95
N TYR A 93 -20.92 0.52 -14.27
CA TYR A 93 -21.75 0.79 -13.10
C TYR A 93 -23.21 1.01 -13.49
N GLU A 94 -23.46 1.71 -14.62
CA GLU A 94 -24.81 1.90 -15.15
C GLU A 94 -25.45 0.57 -15.55
N GLU A 95 -24.74 -0.27 -16.29
CA GLU A 95 -25.22 -1.58 -16.74
C GLU A 95 -25.46 -2.55 -15.58
N ALA A 96 -24.58 -2.52 -14.56
CA ALA A 96 -24.73 -3.34 -13.36
C ALA A 96 -25.78 -2.80 -12.37
N GLY A 97 -26.25 -1.56 -12.54
CA GLY A 97 -27.06 -0.87 -11.53
C GLY A 97 -26.34 -0.69 -10.19
N ALA A 98 -25.00 -0.62 -10.22
CA ALA A 98 -24.14 -0.56 -9.04
C ALA A 98 -23.79 0.89 -8.69
N PRO A 99 -23.62 1.22 -7.40
CA PRO A 99 -23.11 2.53 -7.00
C PRO A 99 -21.65 2.70 -7.43
N LEU A 100 -21.24 3.95 -7.64
CA LEU A 100 -19.82 4.26 -7.78
C LEU A 100 -19.06 3.98 -6.47
N PRO A 101 -17.74 3.73 -6.53
CA PRO A 101 -16.93 3.58 -5.33
C PRO A 101 -16.96 4.85 -4.47
N GLU A 102 -16.76 4.68 -3.16
CA GLU A 102 -16.82 5.78 -2.19
C GLU A 102 -15.49 5.96 -1.45
N SER A 103 -15.22 7.20 -1.02
CA SER A 103 -14.06 7.51 -0.17
C SER A 103 -14.16 6.78 1.18
N GLY A 104 -13.05 6.24 1.65
CA GLY A 104 -12.93 5.46 2.89
C GLY A 104 -13.13 3.94 2.70
N VAL A 105 -13.65 3.50 1.56
CA VAL A 105 -13.79 2.08 1.22
C VAL A 105 -12.40 1.46 1.09
N LYS A 106 -12.26 0.23 1.61
CA LYS A 106 -11.04 -0.55 1.54
C LYS A 106 -11.21 -1.72 0.59
N HIS A 107 -10.13 -2.08 -0.07
CA HIS A 107 -10.04 -3.29 -0.88
C HIS A 107 -8.73 -4.01 -0.60
N ILE A 108 -8.75 -5.34 -0.71
CA ILE A 108 -7.55 -6.17 -0.66
C ILE A 108 -7.12 -6.47 -2.10
N ILE A 109 -5.96 -5.96 -2.49
CA ILE A 109 -5.40 -6.22 -3.81
C ILE A 109 -4.65 -7.55 -3.77
N THR A 110 -4.97 -8.44 -4.69
CA THR A 110 -4.35 -9.76 -4.82
C THR A 110 -3.44 -9.86 -6.05
N ASP A 111 -2.62 -10.90 -6.09
CA ASP A 111 -2.05 -11.41 -7.33
C ASP A 111 -3.11 -12.16 -8.16
N PHE A 112 -2.74 -12.61 -9.35
CA PHE A 112 -3.63 -13.35 -10.24
C PHE A 112 -4.08 -14.71 -9.69
N ASP A 113 -3.31 -15.28 -8.77
CA ASP A 113 -3.62 -16.57 -8.13
C ASP A 113 -4.48 -16.36 -6.86
N GLY A 114 -4.91 -15.13 -6.57
CA GLY A 114 -5.79 -14.78 -5.45
C GLY A 114 -5.06 -14.45 -4.14
N LYS A 115 -3.72 -14.44 -4.12
CA LYS A 115 -2.96 -14.19 -2.89
C LYS A 115 -2.87 -12.71 -2.59
N ALA A 116 -3.12 -12.34 -1.34
CA ALA A 116 -3.14 -10.94 -0.92
C ALA A 116 -1.75 -10.30 -1.03
N LEU A 117 -1.71 -9.10 -1.61
CA LEU A 117 -0.50 -8.29 -1.79
C LEU A 117 -0.56 -6.99 -0.98
N ALA A 118 -1.73 -6.35 -0.93
CA ALA A 118 -1.90 -5.07 -0.26
C ALA A 118 -3.35 -4.81 0.17
N ILE A 119 -3.54 -3.91 1.13
CA ILE A 119 -4.81 -3.25 1.42
C ILE A 119 -4.70 -1.81 0.96
N ILE A 120 -5.68 -1.37 0.17
CA ILE A 120 -5.84 0.02 -0.23
C ILE A 120 -7.03 0.66 0.45
N GLU A 121 -7.02 1.98 0.59
CA GLU A 121 -8.18 2.79 0.96
C GLU A 121 -8.43 3.86 -0.09
N ILE A 122 -9.63 3.89 -0.66
CA ILE A 122 -10.05 4.92 -1.61
C ILE A 122 -10.10 6.26 -0.87
N LYS A 123 -9.42 7.27 -1.41
CA LYS A 123 -9.38 8.63 -0.86
C LYS A 123 -10.30 9.57 -1.63
N LYS A 124 -10.43 9.36 -2.94
CA LYS A 124 -11.23 10.22 -3.81
C LYS A 124 -11.69 9.42 -5.01
N VAL A 125 -12.89 9.73 -5.50
CA VAL A 125 -13.41 9.22 -6.76
C VAL A 125 -13.86 10.41 -7.60
N ASP A 126 -13.39 10.46 -8.84
CA ASP A 126 -13.83 11.42 -9.85
C ASP A 126 -14.44 10.68 -11.04
N THR A 127 -15.23 11.37 -11.86
CA THR A 127 -15.70 10.86 -13.15
C THR A 127 -15.25 11.83 -14.24
N ILE A 128 -14.33 11.39 -15.09
CA ILE A 128 -13.60 12.25 -16.03
C ILE A 128 -13.71 11.67 -17.45
N PRO A 129 -14.03 12.47 -18.48
CA PRO A 129 -13.94 12.01 -19.87
C PRO A 129 -12.53 11.52 -20.21
N PHE A 130 -12.43 10.38 -20.91
CA PHE A 130 -11.15 9.72 -21.22
C PHE A 130 -10.09 10.67 -21.80
N HIS A 131 -10.48 11.57 -22.71
CA HIS A 131 -9.54 12.51 -23.34
C HIS A 131 -9.01 13.60 -22.40
N LEU A 132 -9.70 13.89 -21.28
CA LEU A 132 -9.34 14.89 -20.29
C LEU A 132 -8.49 14.34 -19.14
N ILE A 133 -8.15 13.05 -19.16
CA ILE A 133 -7.24 12.46 -18.19
C ILE A 133 -5.89 13.19 -18.20
N THR A 134 -5.42 13.55 -17.01
CA THR A 134 -4.22 14.35 -16.83
C THR A 134 -2.96 13.47 -16.77
N PRO A 135 -1.77 14.00 -17.12
CA PRO A 135 -0.51 13.28 -16.94
C PRO A 135 -0.26 12.87 -15.48
N THR A 136 -0.66 13.71 -14.51
CA THR A 136 -0.54 13.42 -13.09
C THR A 136 -1.34 12.18 -12.70
N TYR A 137 -2.59 12.08 -13.15
CA TYR A 137 -3.39 10.88 -12.92
C TYR A 137 -2.80 9.64 -13.60
N ALA A 138 -2.36 9.79 -14.86
CA ALA A 138 -1.76 8.70 -15.61
C ALA A 138 -0.50 8.12 -14.91
N SER A 139 0.32 8.95 -14.27
CA SER A 139 1.45 8.52 -13.43
C SER A 139 1.01 7.67 -12.25
N LEU A 140 0.02 8.14 -11.49
CA LEU A 140 -0.53 7.42 -10.33
C LEU A 140 -1.15 6.07 -10.72
N ASP A 141 -1.85 6.02 -11.86
CA ASP A 141 -2.51 4.81 -12.34
C ASP A 141 -1.51 3.79 -12.92
N MET A 142 -0.52 4.25 -13.68
CA MET A 142 0.49 3.35 -14.23
C MET A 142 1.56 2.93 -13.22
N GLY A 143 1.74 3.69 -12.13
CA GLY A 143 2.79 3.49 -11.14
C GLY A 143 4.21 3.69 -11.70
N THR A 144 4.36 4.63 -12.63
CA THR A 144 5.63 4.97 -13.30
C THR A 144 5.69 6.44 -13.67
N ASP A 145 6.90 6.96 -13.87
CA ASP A 145 7.17 8.37 -14.19
C ASP A 145 7.56 8.61 -15.67
N VAL A 146 7.54 7.57 -16.51
CA VAL A 146 8.06 7.63 -17.90
C VAL A 146 6.92 7.64 -18.93
N GLU A 147 6.84 8.69 -19.74
CA GLU A 147 5.94 8.81 -20.91
C GLU A 147 4.45 8.56 -20.57
N LEU A 148 3.97 9.33 -19.59
CA LEU A 148 2.77 9.09 -18.80
C LEU A 148 1.46 9.00 -19.59
N LEU A 149 1.13 10.06 -20.33
CA LEU A 149 -0.24 10.23 -20.83
C LEU A 149 -0.54 9.38 -22.06
N GLU A 150 0.39 9.33 -23.02
CA GLU A 150 0.16 8.58 -24.25
C GLU A 150 0.20 7.06 -24.01
N LYS A 151 1.12 6.55 -23.19
CA LYS A 151 1.13 5.13 -22.81
C LYS A 151 -0.12 4.74 -22.03
N TRP A 152 -0.55 5.60 -21.09
CA TRP A 152 -1.80 5.37 -20.37
C TRP A 152 -2.98 5.29 -21.34
N ARG A 153 -3.07 6.24 -22.30
CA ARG A 153 -4.13 6.27 -23.31
C ARG A 153 -4.11 5.05 -24.20
N GLU A 154 -2.95 4.62 -24.68
CA GLU A 154 -2.82 3.43 -25.52
C GLU A 154 -3.26 2.16 -24.77
N ALA A 155 -2.73 1.96 -23.56
CA ALA A 155 -3.04 0.79 -22.75
C ALA A 155 -4.54 0.73 -22.39
N HIS A 156 -5.11 1.82 -21.90
CA HIS A 156 -6.52 1.86 -21.48
C HIS A 156 -7.47 1.81 -22.68
N LYS A 157 -7.13 2.44 -23.81
CA LYS A 157 -7.91 2.29 -25.03
C LYS A 157 -7.96 0.84 -25.47
N ALA A 158 -6.81 0.15 -25.49
CA ALA A 158 -6.75 -1.26 -25.89
C ALA A 158 -7.60 -2.14 -24.95
N PHE A 159 -7.48 -1.93 -23.64
CA PHE A 159 -8.25 -2.66 -22.63
C PHE A 159 -9.75 -2.39 -22.73
N PHE A 160 -10.18 -1.14 -22.73
CA PHE A 160 -11.59 -0.74 -22.80
C PHE A 160 -12.24 -1.14 -24.13
N THR A 161 -11.52 -1.01 -25.25
CA THR A 161 -12.05 -1.46 -26.56
C THR A 161 -12.35 -2.95 -26.54
N LYS A 162 -11.47 -3.76 -25.94
CA LYS A 162 -11.68 -5.20 -25.83
C LYS A 162 -12.86 -5.54 -24.90
N ALA A 163 -12.97 -4.86 -23.78
CA ALA A 163 -14.05 -5.11 -22.82
C ALA A 163 -15.43 -4.70 -23.37
N LEU A 164 -15.54 -3.57 -24.07
CA LEU A 164 -16.79 -3.09 -24.66
C LEU A 164 -17.25 -3.92 -25.86
N ALA A 165 -16.33 -4.60 -26.54
CA ALA A 165 -16.69 -5.49 -27.64
C ALA A 165 -17.64 -6.63 -27.19
N GLU A 166 -17.64 -6.98 -25.90
CA GLU A 166 -18.51 -8.00 -25.32
C GLU A 166 -19.95 -7.49 -25.13
N SER A 167 -20.16 -6.20 -24.85
CA SER A 167 -21.49 -5.55 -24.77
C SER A 167 -22.00 -5.02 -26.11
N GLY A 168 -21.15 -5.00 -27.14
CA GLY A 168 -21.46 -4.42 -28.45
C GLY A 168 -21.24 -2.90 -28.53
N ASP A 169 -20.67 -2.31 -27.48
CA ASP A 169 -20.31 -0.91 -27.43
C ASP A 169 -18.98 -0.61 -28.14
N THR A 170 -18.74 0.67 -28.41
CA THR A 170 -17.52 1.14 -29.05
C THR A 170 -16.81 2.17 -28.17
N PHE A 171 -15.50 2.01 -28.05
CA PHE A 171 -14.65 3.00 -27.38
C PHE A 171 -14.79 4.39 -28.03
N THR A 172 -15.03 5.41 -27.20
CA THR A 172 -15.01 6.82 -27.62
C THR A 172 -14.11 7.64 -26.69
N LYS A 173 -13.55 8.73 -27.20
CA LYS A 173 -12.70 9.62 -26.40
C LYS A 173 -13.49 10.41 -25.34
N ASP A 174 -14.80 10.52 -25.50
CA ASP A 174 -15.69 11.27 -24.61
C ASP A 174 -16.30 10.40 -23.51
N MET A 175 -16.05 9.09 -23.54
CA MET A 175 -16.58 8.18 -22.53
C MET A 175 -16.03 8.49 -21.14
N LEU A 176 -16.89 8.32 -20.15
CA LEU A 176 -16.59 8.63 -18.77
C LEU A 176 -15.78 7.50 -18.13
N VAL A 177 -14.65 7.88 -17.55
CA VAL A 177 -13.79 7.02 -16.73
C VAL A 177 -14.07 7.36 -15.27
N VAL A 178 -14.36 6.34 -14.48
CA VAL A 178 -14.40 6.43 -13.02
C VAL A 178 -12.96 6.30 -12.54
N CYS A 179 -12.47 7.38 -11.95
CA CYS A 179 -11.10 7.56 -11.50
C CYS A 179 -11.02 7.44 -10.00
N GLU A 180 -10.52 6.31 -9.51
CA GLU A 180 -10.32 6.04 -8.09
C GLU A 180 -8.90 6.43 -7.71
N TYR A 181 -8.76 7.32 -6.73
CA TYR A 181 -7.50 7.64 -6.08
C TYR A 181 -7.47 6.91 -4.76
N PHE A 182 -6.42 6.14 -4.51
CA PHE A 182 -6.32 5.33 -3.30
C PHE A 182 -4.92 5.39 -2.71
N GLU A 183 -4.84 5.08 -1.42
CA GLU A 183 -3.57 4.90 -0.72
C GLU A 183 -3.38 3.44 -0.32
N THR A 184 -2.15 2.94 -0.42
CA THR A 184 -1.78 1.64 0.15
C THR A 184 -1.61 1.78 1.65
N VAL A 185 -2.53 1.19 2.42
CA VAL A 185 -2.56 1.27 3.89
C VAL A 185 -1.95 0.04 4.57
N TRP A 186 -1.80 -1.08 3.84
CA TRP A 186 -1.17 -2.29 4.36
C TRP A 186 -0.56 -3.17 3.25
N PRO A 187 0.50 -3.96 3.50
CA PRO A 187 1.42 -3.77 4.63
C PRO A 187 1.94 -2.34 4.61
N VAL A 188 2.30 -1.77 5.76
CA VAL A 188 2.90 -0.43 5.79
C VAL A 188 4.11 -0.48 4.89
N SER A 189 4.01 0.16 3.73
CA SER A 189 5.03 0.01 2.70
C SER A 189 6.36 0.47 3.30
N LYS A 190 7.45 -0.23 2.97
CA LYS A 190 8.82 0.23 3.25
C LYS A 190 9.08 1.63 2.65
N ASN A 191 8.19 2.07 1.76
CA ASN A 191 8.07 3.38 1.14
C ASN A 191 6.93 4.24 1.73
N THR A 192 6.68 4.20 3.04
CA THR A 192 6.10 5.38 3.72
C THR A 192 7.17 6.47 3.75
N ILE A 193 7.62 6.86 2.57
CA ILE A 193 8.31 8.10 2.34
C ILE A 193 7.22 9.04 1.89
N THR A 194 6.67 9.78 2.85
CA THR A 194 5.88 10.98 2.55
C THR A 194 6.65 11.78 1.50
N PRO A 195 6.06 12.16 0.35
CA PRO A 195 6.71 13.10 -0.56
C PRO A 195 7.07 14.37 0.23
N ASN A 196 8.34 14.78 0.21
CA ASN A 196 8.94 15.79 1.10
C ASN A 196 9.21 15.34 2.56
N ALA A 197 9.48 14.07 2.81
CA ALA A 197 9.94 13.61 4.12
C ALA A 197 11.26 12.85 4.05
N LEU A 198 11.98 12.95 5.17
CA LEU A 198 13.08 12.06 5.50
C LEU A 198 12.50 10.86 6.27
N SER A 199 12.85 9.64 5.88
CA SER A 199 12.41 8.42 6.57
C SER A 199 13.61 7.59 7.04
N LEU A 200 13.36 6.71 8.02
CA LEU A 200 14.31 5.72 8.52
C LEU A 200 13.64 4.34 8.46
N ALA A 201 14.35 3.33 7.97
CA ALA A 201 13.85 1.96 7.89
C ALA A 201 14.84 0.97 8.53
N LEU A 202 14.30 -0.12 9.08
CA LEU A 202 15.06 -1.24 9.64
C LEU A 202 14.67 -2.53 8.91
N HIS A 203 15.65 -3.30 8.45
CA HIS A 203 15.42 -4.60 7.81
C HIS A 203 16.40 -5.66 8.32
N PRO A 204 15.91 -6.75 8.95
CA PRO A 204 14.53 -6.97 9.40
C PRO A 204 14.13 -5.98 10.53
N ASN A 205 12.85 -5.90 10.86
CA ASN A 205 12.33 -5.07 11.96
C ASN A 205 11.64 -5.92 13.05
N SER A 206 11.91 -7.22 13.08
CA SER A 206 11.37 -8.13 14.08
C SER A 206 12.40 -9.22 14.40
N TYR A 207 12.61 -9.49 15.69
CA TYR A 207 13.63 -10.40 16.17
C TYR A 207 13.11 -11.24 17.34
N ALA A 208 13.42 -12.53 17.36
CA ALA A 208 13.25 -13.32 18.58
C ALA A 208 14.26 -12.83 19.63
N LEU A 209 13.86 -12.70 20.89
CA LEU A 209 14.76 -12.24 21.97
C LEU A 209 16.07 -13.06 22.05
N SER A 210 16.01 -14.36 21.79
CA SER A 210 17.18 -15.26 21.79
C SER A 210 18.10 -15.10 20.58
N ALA A 211 17.65 -14.41 19.53
CA ALA A 211 18.35 -14.24 18.25
C ALA A 211 18.50 -12.76 17.88
N LEU A 212 18.47 -11.86 18.88
CA LEU A 212 18.68 -10.44 18.67
C LEU A 212 20.16 -10.19 18.28
N PRO A 213 20.43 -9.55 17.12
CA PRO A 213 21.79 -9.38 16.63
C PRO A 213 22.50 -8.22 17.34
N ASP A 214 23.83 -8.25 17.44
CA ASP A 214 24.60 -7.15 18.03
C ASP A 214 24.45 -5.82 17.29
N THR A 215 24.18 -5.90 15.99
CA THR A 215 24.02 -4.74 15.10
C THR A 215 22.81 -4.94 14.20
N VAL A 216 22.09 -3.86 13.92
CA VAL A 216 21.03 -3.81 12.89
C VAL A 216 21.36 -2.73 11.87
N GLU A 217 20.97 -2.94 10.62
CA GLU A 217 21.16 -1.95 9.56
C GLU A 217 19.95 -1.02 9.50
N ALA A 218 20.21 0.28 9.66
CA ALA A 218 19.19 1.33 9.56
C ALA A 218 19.45 2.20 8.34
N THR A 219 18.52 2.22 7.39
CA THR A 219 18.65 3.01 6.15
C THR A 219 17.81 4.28 6.23
N MET A 220 18.46 5.44 6.10
CA MET A 220 17.80 6.73 5.93
C MET A 220 17.57 7.03 4.45
N TYR A 221 16.39 7.51 4.11
CA TYR A 221 16.03 7.93 2.75
C TYR A 221 15.66 9.41 2.76
N ASN A 222 16.26 10.19 1.86
CA ASN A 222 15.92 11.59 1.64
C ASN A 222 15.14 11.73 0.34
N THR A 223 13.84 12.02 0.44
CA THR A 223 13.02 12.42 -0.73
C THR A 223 12.62 13.88 -0.69
N THR A 224 13.23 14.66 0.21
CA THR A 224 13.09 16.10 0.25
C THR A 224 13.93 16.72 -0.88
N THR A 225 13.65 17.99 -1.19
CA THR A 225 14.47 18.79 -2.11
C THR A 225 15.74 19.32 -1.48
N ASP A 226 15.86 19.24 -0.15
CA ASP A 226 16.98 19.78 0.62
C ASP A 226 18.09 18.72 0.72
N THR A 227 19.34 19.17 0.83
CA THR A 227 20.39 18.28 1.31
C THR A 227 20.27 18.15 2.82
N ILE A 228 20.42 16.94 3.32
CA ILE A 228 20.26 16.63 4.73
C ILE A 228 21.60 16.22 5.30
N ILE A 229 21.98 16.82 6.43
CA ILE A 229 23.17 16.43 7.16
C ILE A 229 22.73 15.59 8.36
N THR A 230 23.26 14.37 8.46
CA THR A 230 22.99 13.46 9.59
C THR A 230 24.27 12.90 10.15
N GLY A 231 24.22 12.55 11.43
CA GLY A 231 25.36 12.02 12.17
C GLY A 231 25.36 10.50 12.35
N LEU A 232 26.41 10.01 13.02
CA LEU A 232 26.43 8.64 13.56
C LEU A 232 25.55 8.50 14.80
N HIS A 233 25.17 9.60 15.45
CA HIS A 233 24.32 9.57 16.64
C HIS A 233 22.95 8.92 16.37
N TYR A 234 22.51 8.10 17.31
CA TYR A 234 21.17 7.51 17.38
C TYR A 234 20.78 7.29 18.84
N SER A 235 19.48 7.20 19.12
CA SER A 235 18.96 6.66 20.39
C SER A 235 18.17 5.38 20.14
N ILE A 236 18.07 4.57 21.18
CA ILE A 236 17.19 3.40 21.22
C ILE A 236 16.17 3.70 22.31
N GLU A 237 14.90 3.53 21.98
CA GLU A 237 13.77 3.81 22.86
C GLU A 237 12.91 2.56 22.98
N HIS A 238 12.32 2.35 24.17
CA HIS A 238 11.40 1.26 24.43
C HIS A 238 10.02 1.85 24.75
N LEU A 239 8.97 1.29 24.15
CA LEU A 239 7.61 1.71 24.40
C LEU A 239 7.13 1.19 25.76
N LYS A 240 6.93 2.08 26.74
CA LYS A 240 6.38 1.75 28.05
C LYS A 240 5.16 2.61 28.35
N ASN A 241 4.06 1.98 28.75
CA ASN A 241 2.82 2.67 29.12
C ASN A 241 2.34 3.69 28.06
N GLY A 242 2.50 3.35 26.77
CA GLY A 242 2.13 4.22 25.64
C GLY A 242 3.09 5.38 25.35
N SER A 243 4.22 5.48 26.06
CA SER A 243 5.24 6.51 25.85
C SER A 243 6.60 5.90 25.51
N TRP A 244 7.33 6.53 24.59
CA TRP A 244 8.69 6.12 24.25
C TRP A 244 9.67 6.65 25.30
N GLU A 245 10.41 5.74 25.92
CA GLU A 245 11.44 6.06 26.90
C GLU A 245 12.81 5.67 26.35
N ASP A 246 13.78 6.60 26.37
CA ASP A 246 15.18 6.29 26.04
C ASP A 246 15.70 5.18 26.96
N VAL A 247 16.25 4.12 26.37
CA VAL A 247 16.90 3.04 27.14
C VAL A 247 18.40 3.31 27.36
N VAL A 248 18.96 4.30 26.68
CA VAL A 248 20.32 4.82 26.92
C VAL A 248 20.34 6.33 26.76
N PRO A 249 20.69 7.09 27.81
CA PRO A 249 20.96 8.53 27.68
C PRO A 249 22.40 8.76 27.19
N ASP A 250 22.52 9.65 26.20
CA ASP A 250 23.74 10.32 25.71
C ASP A 250 24.91 9.43 25.24
N LEU A 251 24.86 9.04 23.96
CA LEU A 251 26.04 8.57 23.24
C LEU A 251 26.85 9.77 22.75
N ILE A 252 27.87 10.18 23.49
CA ILE A 252 28.81 11.23 23.04
C ILE A 252 29.81 10.58 22.05
N PHE A 253 29.67 10.91 20.76
CA PHE A 253 30.66 10.58 19.75
C PHE A 253 30.95 11.81 18.88
N ASN A 254 32.20 11.92 18.41
CA ASN A 254 32.60 12.92 17.42
C ASN A 254 31.84 12.67 16.12
N ASP A 255 30.92 13.58 15.81
CA ASP A 255 29.98 13.40 14.73
C ASP A 255 30.65 13.67 13.38
N ILE A 256 30.87 12.62 12.61
CA ILE A 256 31.17 12.77 11.18
C ILE A 256 29.82 13.02 10.51
N GLY A 257 29.62 14.23 9.99
CA GLY A 257 28.40 14.57 9.25
C GLY A 257 28.39 13.87 7.89
N TYR A 258 27.34 13.12 7.63
CA TYR A 258 27.02 12.56 6.32
C TYR A 258 26.08 13.50 5.61
N GLU A 259 26.43 13.87 4.38
CA GLU A 259 25.54 14.58 3.47
C GLU A 259 24.69 13.57 2.70
N LEU A 260 23.37 13.71 2.82
CA LEU A 260 22.38 12.90 2.14
C LEU A 260 21.63 13.79 1.13
N PHE A 261 22.03 13.70 -0.13
CA PHE A 261 21.43 14.47 -1.22
C PHE A 261 19.96 14.08 -1.47
N PRO A 262 19.18 14.94 -2.14
CA PRO A 262 17.84 14.61 -2.61
C PRO A 262 17.80 13.29 -3.38
N ASN A 263 16.80 12.46 -3.09
CA ASN A 263 16.64 11.07 -3.57
C ASN A 263 17.78 10.12 -3.19
N GLY A 264 18.62 10.50 -2.22
CA GLY A 264 19.70 9.68 -1.70
C GLY A 264 19.25 8.75 -0.57
N ALA A 265 20.02 7.69 -0.36
CA ALA A 265 19.89 6.80 0.79
C ALA A 265 21.25 6.56 1.45
N GLN A 266 21.27 6.43 2.77
CA GLN A 266 22.46 6.07 3.54
C GLN A 266 22.10 5.05 4.60
N THR A 267 22.85 3.95 4.64
CA THR A 267 22.71 2.90 5.65
C THR A 267 23.73 3.11 6.78
N PHE A 268 23.26 2.93 8.01
CA PHE A 268 24.05 3.03 9.23
C PHE A 268 23.98 1.70 9.99
N PRO A 269 25.14 1.11 10.35
CA PRO A 269 25.16 0.01 11.29
C PRO A 269 24.87 0.53 12.70
N ILE A 270 23.76 0.10 13.30
CA ILE A 270 23.31 0.50 14.62
C ILE A 270 23.62 -0.63 15.61
N ASN A 271 24.55 -0.38 16.52
CA ASN A 271 24.87 -1.31 17.60
C ASN A 271 23.71 -1.32 18.62
N LEU A 272 23.18 -2.49 18.95
CA LEU A 272 22.10 -2.62 19.93
C LEU A 272 22.58 -2.53 21.38
N LEU A 273 23.88 -2.35 21.62
CA LEU A 273 24.48 -2.07 22.92
C LEU A 273 24.09 -3.10 23.98
N HIS A 274 24.15 -4.39 23.66
CA HIS A 274 23.82 -5.49 24.60
C HIS A 274 24.58 -5.44 25.92
N ASN A 275 25.75 -4.79 25.94
CA ASN A 275 26.53 -4.56 27.16
C ASN A 275 25.95 -3.47 28.08
N LYS A 276 25.00 -2.66 27.60
CA LYS A 276 24.36 -1.56 28.33
C LYS A 276 22.84 -1.73 28.45
N ILE A 277 22.19 -2.40 27.49
CA ILE A 277 20.74 -2.58 27.42
C ILE A 277 20.39 -4.05 27.66
N THR A 278 19.51 -4.28 28.63
CA THR A 278 18.87 -5.59 28.80
C THR A 278 17.52 -5.59 28.10
N TYR A 279 17.47 -6.17 26.90
CA TYR A 279 16.25 -6.25 26.11
C TYR A 279 15.22 -7.24 26.71
N LYS A 280 13.96 -6.91 26.49
CA LYS A 280 12.79 -7.75 26.79
C LYS A 280 11.88 -7.78 25.56
N LYS A 281 10.97 -8.76 25.50
CA LYS A 281 9.92 -8.76 24.48
C LYS A 281 9.11 -7.46 24.55
N GLY A 282 8.81 -6.86 23.40
CA GLY A 282 8.15 -5.56 23.31
C GLY A 282 8.54 -4.77 22.06
N SER A 283 8.04 -3.53 21.97
CA SER A 283 8.27 -2.63 20.83
C SER A 283 9.36 -1.61 21.16
N TYR A 284 10.33 -1.53 20.26
CA TYR A 284 11.47 -0.62 20.34
C TYR A 284 11.50 0.28 19.10
N ARG A 285 12.23 1.39 19.17
CA ARG A 285 12.56 2.17 17.98
C ARG A 285 13.98 2.69 18.05
N ILE A 286 14.58 2.86 16.88
CA ILE A 286 15.82 3.60 16.69
C ILE A 286 15.44 4.99 16.21
N SER A 287 15.99 6.03 16.84
CA SER A 287 15.76 7.43 16.48
C SER A 287 17.09 8.09 16.11
N LYS A 288 17.12 8.80 14.98
CA LYS A 288 18.25 9.61 14.52
C LYS A 288 17.82 11.07 14.39
N ARG A 289 18.77 11.98 14.52
CA ARG A 289 18.54 13.41 14.27
C ARG A 289 19.25 13.85 13.02
N TYR A 290 18.63 14.79 12.31
CA TYR A 290 19.18 15.39 11.12
C TYR A 290 19.03 16.91 11.13
N LEU A 291 19.86 17.54 10.31
CA LEU A 291 19.94 18.97 10.09
C LEU A 291 19.56 19.27 8.64
N LYS A 292 18.87 20.39 8.43
CA LYS A 292 18.61 20.95 7.09
C LYS A 292 19.65 22.00 6.74
N ASP A 293 19.74 22.35 5.47
CA ASP A 293 20.66 23.39 4.95
C ASP A 293 20.52 24.75 5.66
N ASP A 294 19.35 25.07 6.22
CA ASP A 294 19.12 26.31 6.97
C ASP A 294 19.50 26.25 8.45
N TYR A 295 20.14 25.17 8.92
CA TYR A 295 20.52 24.96 10.32
C TYR A 295 21.38 26.08 10.89
N HIS A 296 22.29 26.67 10.11
CA HIS A 296 23.10 27.80 10.57
C HIS A 296 22.25 29.00 11.02
N ARG A 297 21.06 29.15 10.43
CA ARG A 297 20.07 30.19 10.76
C ARG A 297 19.09 29.72 11.84
N THR A 298 18.54 28.51 11.71
CA THR A 298 17.43 28.05 12.55
C THR A 298 17.88 27.32 13.82
N ARG A 299 19.09 26.74 13.81
CA ARG A 299 19.62 25.84 14.85
C ARG A 299 18.68 24.67 15.18
N LYS A 300 17.75 24.33 14.28
CA LYS A 300 16.76 23.28 14.48
C LYS A 300 17.30 21.91 14.10
N GLN A 301 17.05 20.92 14.95
CA GLN A 301 17.27 19.52 14.66
C GLN A 301 15.92 18.82 14.54
N TYR A 302 15.85 17.82 13.66
CA TYR A 302 14.62 17.09 13.40
C TYR A 302 14.83 15.60 13.70
N PRO A 303 13.90 14.92 14.40
CA PRO A 303 13.99 13.49 14.62
C PRO A 303 13.44 12.70 13.43
N VAL A 304 13.98 11.51 13.21
CA VAL A 304 13.42 10.47 12.34
C VAL A 304 13.62 9.12 13.03
N SER A 305 12.62 8.24 12.99
CA SER A 305 12.68 6.97 13.73
C SER A 305 12.12 5.79 12.96
N ALA A 306 12.60 4.60 13.29
CA ALA A 306 12.15 3.33 12.75
C ALA A 306 11.88 2.35 13.90
N ASN A 307 10.73 1.68 13.85
CA ASN A 307 10.32 0.73 14.90
C ASN A 307 10.85 -0.67 14.60
N PHE A 308 11.13 -1.43 15.65
CA PHE A 308 11.35 -2.87 15.58
C PHE A 308 10.74 -3.58 16.79
N THR A 309 10.40 -4.85 16.62
CA THR A 309 9.74 -5.66 17.65
C THR A 309 10.65 -6.80 18.11
N ILE A 310 10.61 -7.06 19.42
CA ILE A 310 11.25 -8.23 20.00
C ILE A 310 10.16 -9.17 20.52
N PHE A 311 10.15 -10.42 20.06
CA PHE A 311 9.16 -11.44 20.41
C PHE A 311 9.76 -12.69 21.06
#